data_AF-A0A059AWK5-F1
#
_entry.id   AF-A0A059AWK5-F1
#
_cell.length_a   1.000
_cell.length_b   1.000
_cell.length_c   1.000
_cell.angle_alpha   90.00
_cell.angle_beta   90.00
_cell.angle_gamma   90.00
#
_symmetry.space_group_name_H-M   'P 1'
#
loop_
_entity.id
_entity.type
_entity.pdbx_description
1 polymer ?
#
loop_
_entity_poly.entity_id
_entity_poly.type
_entity_poly.pdbx_seq_one_letter_code
_entity_poly.pdbx_strand_id
1 'polypeptide(L)'
;HHCRNCGDIFCDKCTHGRIALTAEENAQPVRVCDRCLAEMTQRLSNAKEASSKPVGFQSHEDLARKLQEKMERNRTGSAGSQSDGSGRRMKEVACPICTVHLQVQVPTSGSETIECGVCQHPFLVSAH
;
A
#
# COMPACT_ATOMS: atom_id res chain seq x y z
N HIS A 1 -27.52 -9.08 -3.11
CA HIS A 1 -26.59 -9.42 -4.20
C HIS A 1 -25.19 -9.02 -3.81
N HIS A 2 -24.21 -9.91 -3.99
CA HIS A 2 -22.83 -9.62 -3.62
C HIS A 2 -22.04 -9.04 -4.79
N CYS A 3 -21.26 -8.00 -4.50
CA CYS A 3 -20.25 -7.48 -5.43
C CYS A 3 -19.06 -8.44 -5.46
N ARG A 4 -18.65 -8.93 -6.64
CA ARG A 4 -17.48 -9.83 -6.75
C ARG A 4 -16.15 -9.12 -6.49
N ASN A 5 -16.12 -7.78 -6.59
CA ASN A 5 -14.91 -6.99 -6.39
C ASN A 5 -14.67 -6.64 -4.90
N CYS A 6 -15.67 -6.09 -4.21
CA CYS A 6 -15.52 -5.67 -2.81
C CYS A 6 -16.13 -6.63 -1.77
N GLY A 7 -16.95 -7.60 -2.20
CA GLY A 7 -17.58 -8.58 -1.31
C GLY A 7 -18.87 -8.12 -0.63
N ASP A 8 -19.16 -6.82 -0.60
CA ASP A 8 -20.33 -6.28 0.10
C ASP A 8 -21.68 -6.67 -0.53
N ILE A 9 -22.75 -6.55 0.28
CA ILE A 9 -24.13 -6.87 -0.08
C ILE A 9 -24.89 -5.61 -0.50
N PHE A 10 -25.52 -5.68 -1.67
CA PHE A 10 -26.36 -4.63 -2.22
C PHE A 10 -27.69 -5.18 -2.74
N CYS A 11 -28.67 -4.30 -2.97
CA CYS A 11 -29.87 -4.66 -3.71
C CYS A 11 -29.55 -4.97 -5.18
N ASP A 12 -30.48 -5.60 -5.91
CA ASP A 12 -30.26 -5.87 -7.35
C ASP A 12 -30.02 -4.55 -8.09
N LYS A 13 -30.72 -3.49 -7.64
CA LYS A 13 -30.64 -2.14 -8.21
C LYS A 13 -29.27 -1.44 -8.08
N CYS A 14 -28.39 -1.91 -7.20
CA CYS A 14 -27.08 -1.29 -7.00
C CYS A 14 -25.94 -2.21 -7.46
N THR A 15 -26.27 -3.34 -8.09
CA THR A 15 -25.31 -4.33 -8.60
C THR A 15 -25.69 -4.81 -10.00
N HIS A 16 -26.23 -3.93 -10.84
CA HIS A 16 -26.54 -4.30 -12.23
C HIS A 16 -25.29 -4.41 -13.10
N GLY A 17 -24.25 -3.64 -12.74
CA GLY A 17 -23.01 -3.53 -13.49
C GLY A 17 -22.29 -4.87 -13.61
N ARG A 18 -21.79 -5.15 -14.82
CA ARG A 18 -20.88 -6.27 -15.06
C ARG A 18 -19.61 -5.78 -15.73
N ILE A 19 -18.46 -6.23 -15.22
CA ILE A 19 -17.16 -5.86 -15.78
C ILE A 19 -16.18 -7.01 -15.65
N ALA A 20 -15.27 -7.12 -16.62
CA ALA A 20 -14.12 -7.99 -16.53
C ALA A 20 -13.14 -7.44 -15.48
N LEU A 21 -12.81 -8.24 -14.47
CA LEU A 21 -11.87 -7.85 -13.42
C LEU A 21 -10.40 -8.15 -13.77
N THR A 22 -10.16 -8.93 -14.81
CA THR A 22 -8.83 -9.25 -15.32
C THR A 22 -8.59 -8.56 -16.67
N ALA A 23 -7.31 -8.34 -17.02
CA ALA A 23 -6.91 -7.72 -18.28
C ALA A 23 -6.94 -8.70 -19.47
N GLU A 24 -7.45 -9.91 -19.27
CA GLU A 24 -7.53 -10.94 -20.31
C GLU A 24 -8.63 -10.58 -21.30
N GLU A 25 -8.34 -10.73 -22.60
CA GLU A 25 -9.28 -10.40 -23.68
C GLU A 25 -10.61 -11.17 -23.60
N ASN A 26 -10.60 -12.35 -22.96
CA ASN A 26 -11.75 -13.25 -22.82
C ASN A 26 -12.28 -13.34 -21.38
N ALA A 27 -11.92 -12.39 -20.52
CA ALA A 27 -12.39 -12.37 -19.14
C ALA A 27 -13.91 -12.25 -19.07
N GLN A 28 -14.57 -13.17 -18.37
CA GLN A 28 -16.03 -13.11 -18.21
C GLN A 28 -16.43 -11.92 -17.33
N PRO A 29 -17.40 -11.09 -17.77
CA PRO A 29 -17.82 -9.93 -17.00
C PRO A 29 -18.67 -10.37 -15.79
N VAL A 30 -18.20 -10.02 -14.60
CA VAL A 30 -18.82 -10.40 -13.32
C VAL A 30 -19.56 -9.23 -12.69
N ARG A 31 -20.57 -9.56 -11.89
CA ARG A 31 -21.43 -8.58 -11.23
C ARG A 31 -20.68 -7.76 -10.16
N VAL A 32 -20.77 -6.45 -10.25
CA VAL A 32 -20.15 -5.51 -9.30
C VAL A 32 -21.14 -4.44 -8.87
N CYS A 33 -20.86 -3.77 -7.76
CA CYS A 33 -21.62 -2.59 -7.34
C CYS A 33 -21.26 -1.36 -8.19
N ASP A 34 -22.12 -0.34 -8.17
CA ASP A 34 -21.96 0.86 -9.01
C ASP A 34 -20.63 1.58 -8.76
N ARG A 35 -20.17 1.64 -7.51
CA ARG A 35 -18.87 2.21 -7.14
C ARG A 35 -17.72 1.46 -7.81
N CYS A 36 -17.69 0.14 -7.68
CA CYS A 36 -16.63 -0.68 -8.28
C CYS A 36 -16.69 -0.66 -9.81
N LEU A 37 -17.88 -0.58 -10.40
CA LEU A 37 -18.04 -0.45 -11.85
C LEU A 37 -17.36 0.82 -12.37
N ALA A 38 -17.60 1.95 -11.73
CA ALA A 38 -17.00 3.24 -12.11
C ALA A 38 -15.47 3.21 -11.99
N GLU A 39 -14.96 2.76 -10.84
CA GLU A 39 -13.52 2.70 -10.56
C GLU A 39 -12.76 1.82 -11.56
N MET A 40 -13.29 0.63 -11.86
CA MET A 40 -12.63 -0.32 -12.76
C MET A 40 -12.72 0.12 -14.22
N THR A 41 -13.84 0.72 -14.65
CA THR A 41 -13.98 1.29 -16.01
C THR A 41 -12.97 2.40 -16.25
N GLN A 42 -12.76 3.28 -15.25
CA GLN A 42 -11.75 4.33 -15.34
C GLN A 42 -10.33 3.77 -15.46
N ARG A 43 -9.98 2.76 -14.65
CA ARG A 43 -8.66 2.12 -14.71
C ARG A 43 -8.38 1.48 -16.07
N LEU A 44 -9.36 0.74 -16.62
CA LEU A 44 -9.24 0.10 -17.94
C LEU A 44 -9.11 1.12 -19.07
N SER A 45 -9.85 2.22 -18.99
CA SER A 45 -9.75 3.34 -19.95
C SER A 45 -8.36 3.98 -19.91
N ASN A 46 -7.84 4.27 -18.72
CA ASN A 46 -6.52 4.86 -18.55
C ASN A 46 -5.39 3.93 -19.00
N ALA A 47 -5.53 2.62 -18.80
CA ALA A 47 -4.56 1.63 -19.28
C ALA A 47 -4.47 1.61 -20.82
N LYS A 48 -5.61 1.78 -21.52
CA LYS A 48 -5.62 1.93 -22.98
C LYS A 48 -4.93 3.21 -23.44
N GLU A 49 -5.15 4.32 -22.74
CA GLU A 49 -4.51 5.62 -23.03
C GLU A 49 -3.00 5.62 -22.75
N ALA A 50 -2.56 4.88 -21.72
CA ALA A 50 -1.13 4.69 -21.42
C ALA A 50 -0.42 3.85 -22.49
N SER A 51 -1.15 2.97 -23.19
CA SER A 51 -0.61 2.15 -24.28
C SER A 51 -0.58 2.87 -25.63
N SER A 52 -1.36 3.94 -25.82
CA SER A 52 -1.49 4.66 -27.09
C SER A 52 -0.69 5.97 -27.15
N LYS A 53 -0.19 6.48 -26.02
CA LYS A 53 0.71 7.65 -26.01
C LYS A 53 2.16 7.22 -26.23
N PRO A 54 2.86 7.71 -27.26
CA PRO A 54 4.31 7.68 -27.26
C PRO A 54 4.76 8.62 -26.13
N VAL A 55 4.96 8.07 -24.93
CA VAL A 55 5.73 8.75 -23.90
C VAL A 55 7.09 8.96 -24.53
N GLY A 56 7.37 10.21 -24.91
CA GLY A 56 8.64 10.61 -25.51
C GLY A 56 9.77 9.93 -24.73
N PHE A 57 10.55 9.13 -25.46
CA PHE A 57 11.56 8.22 -24.95
C PHE A 57 12.38 8.83 -23.81
N GLN A 58 11.97 8.60 -22.56
CA GLN A 58 12.88 8.60 -21.45
C GLN A 58 13.25 7.15 -21.26
N SER A 59 14.34 6.76 -21.90
CA SER A 59 14.95 5.45 -21.72
C SER A 59 15.07 5.17 -20.22
N HIS A 60 14.91 3.90 -19.83
CA HIS A 60 15.12 3.45 -18.45
C HIS A 60 16.44 3.99 -17.85
N GLU A 61 17.44 4.21 -18.70
CA GLU A 61 18.73 4.82 -18.36
C GLU A 61 18.64 6.29 -17.90
N ASP A 62 17.78 7.10 -18.53
CA ASP A 62 17.65 8.54 -18.24
C ASP A 62 16.96 8.79 -16.89
N LEU A 63 15.94 7.99 -16.59
CA LEU A 63 15.27 8.01 -15.29
C LEU A 63 16.20 7.57 -14.16
N ALA A 64 17.03 6.54 -14.40
CA ALA A 64 18.01 6.07 -13.43
C ALA A 64 19.04 7.15 -13.08
N ARG A 65 19.58 7.85 -14.10
CA ARG A 65 20.51 8.97 -13.90
C ARG A 65 19.88 10.12 -13.12
N LYS A 66 18.63 10.47 -13.45
CA LYS A 66 17.89 11.55 -12.79
C LYS A 66 17.56 11.26 -11.33
N LEU A 67 17.38 9.97 -10.98
CA LEU A 67 17.24 9.53 -9.59
C LEU A 67 18.58 9.64 -8.85
N GLN A 68 19.69 9.23 -9.45
CA GLN A 68 21.02 9.37 -8.84
C GLN A 68 21.39 10.84 -8.58
N GLU A 69 21.19 11.73 -9.55
CA GLU A 69 21.50 13.16 -9.39
C GLU A 69 20.69 13.82 -8.25
N LYS A 70 19.44 13.38 -8.04
CA LYS A 70 18.61 13.83 -6.92
C LYS A 70 19.12 13.33 -5.56
N MET A 71 19.67 12.12 -5.49
CA MET A 71 20.26 11.58 -4.26
C MET A 71 21.56 12.31 -3.88
N GLU A 72 22.35 12.72 -4.86
CA GLU A 72 23.60 13.48 -4.64
C GLU A 72 23.33 14.91 -4.18
N ARG A 73 22.35 15.61 -4.80
CA ARG A 73 21.93 16.95 -4.35
C ARG A 73 21.45 16.98 -2.90
N ASN A 74 20.76 15.93 -2.45
CA ASN A 74 20.33 15.83 -1.06
C ASN A 74 21.49 15.58 -0.08
N ARG A 75 22.61 14.99 -0.52
CA ARG A 75 23.79 14.79 0.34
C ARG A 75 24.57 16.08 0.61
N THR A 76 24.56 17.04 -0.30
CA THR A 76 25.26 18.32 -0.10
C THR A 76 24.49 19.28 0.83
N GLY A 77 23.22 19.00 1.12
CA GLY A 77 22.36 19.82 1.99
C GLY A 77 22.31 19.41 3.47
N SER A 78 23.08 18.42 3.92
CA SER A 78 23.05 17.96 5.32
C SER A 78 24.44 17.77 5.91
N ALA A 79 25.20 18.86 5.98
CA ALA A 79 26.19 19.02 7.02
C ALA A 79 25.47 19.45 8.30
N GLY A 80 25.18 18.48 9.17
CA GLY A 80 24.66 18.75 10.51
C GLY A 80 23.44 17.92 10.85
N SER A 81 23.65 16.83 11.59
CA SER A 81 22.95 16.59 12.86
C SER A 81 23.52 15.35 13.51
N GLN A 82 24.24 15.58 14.60
CA GLN A 82 24.44 14.60 15.65
C GLN A 82 23.05 14.17 16.14
N SER A 83 22.82 12.87 16.26
CA SER A 83 21.78 12.35 17.15
C SER A 83 22.25 11.03 17.75
N ASP A 84 22.98 11.19 18.85
CA ASP A 84 22.80 10.48 20.11
C ASP A 84 22.13 9.10 20.01
N GLY A 85 22.96 8.06 20.11
CA GLY A 85 22.53 6.67 20.27
C GLY A 85 21.89 6.46 21.65
N SER A 86 20.64 6.87 21.79
CA SER A 86 19.85 6.57 22.98
C SER A 86 19.39 5.10 22.90
N GLY A 87 19.82 4.31 23.90
CA GLY A 87 19.72 2.85 24.00
C GLY A 87 18.33 2.25 23.80
N ARG A 88 17.95 2.12 22.54
CA ARG A 88 16.70 1.54 22.06
C ARG A 88 16.86 0.03 21.88
N ARG A 89 16.33 -0.78 22.79
CA ARG A 89 16.39 -2.26 22.70
C ARG A 89 15.27 -2.79 21.79
N MET A 90 15.63 -3.61 20.82
CA MET A 90 14.66 -4.39 20.02
C MET A 90 14.15 -5.55 20.88
N LYS A 91 12.83 -5.72 20.97
CA LYS A 91 12.22 -6.86 21.69
C LYS A 91 11.21 -7.54 20.78
N GLU A 92 11.17 -8.86 20.88
CA GLU A 92 10.18 -9.69 20.22
C GLU A 92 8.91 -9.72 21.06
N VAL A 93 7.78 -9.35 20.45
CA VAL A 93 6.45 -9.34 21.09
C VAL A 93 5.49 -10.16 20.24
N ALA A 94 4.61 -10.91 20.88
CA ALA A 94 3.55 -11.62 20.20
C ALA A 94 2.30 -10.74 20.10
N CYS A 95 1.72 -10.63 18.90
CA CYS A 95 0.44 -9.96 18.74
C CYS A 95 -0.66 -10.76 19.46
N PRO A 96 -1.46 -10.16 20.35
CA PRO A 96 -2.50 -10.88 21.09
C PRO A 96 -3.66 -11.38 20.21
N ILE A 97 -3.79 -10.85 18.99
CA ILE A 97 -4.90 -11.17 18.08
C ILE A 97 -4.52 -12.28 17.10
N CYS A 98 -3.36 -12.15 16.43
CA CYS A 98 -2.96 -13.07 15.37
C CYS A 98 -1.74 -13.93 15.73
N THR A 99 -1.26 -13.84 16.97
CA THR A 99 -0.14 -14.60 17.56
C THR A 99 1.21 -14.51 16.83
N VAL A 100 1.30 -13.70 15.75
CA VAL A 100 2.54 -13.46 15.04
C VAL A 100 3.53 -12.73 15.95
N HIS A 101 4.80 -13.08 15.82
CA HIS A 101 5.90 -12.45 16.53
C HIS A 101 6.42 -11.26 15.71
N LEU A 102 6.48 -10.08 16.34
CA LEU A 102 7.01 -8.86 15.75
C LEU A 102 8.24 -8.40 16.52
N GLN A 103 9.27 -7.97 15.81
CA GLN A 103 10.38 -7.22 16.39
C GLN A 103 10.01 -5.74 16.40
N VAL A 104 9.77 -5.21 17.60
CA VAL A 104 9.36 -3.82 17.77
C VAL A 104 10.32 -3.10 18.69
N GLN A 105 10.42 -1.79 18.49
CA GLN A 105 11.12 -0.92 19.42
C GLN A 105 10.25 -0.75 20.65
N VAL A 106 10.69 -1.26 21.79
CA VAL A 106 10.00 -1.02 23.06
C VAL A 106 10.57 0.22 23.76
N PRO A 107 9.73 1.02 24.45
CA PRO A 107 10.21 2.11 25.27
C PRO A 107 11.03 1.57 26.45
N THR A 108 11.98 2.36 26.94
CA THR A 108 12.80 1.97 28.11
C THR A 108 12.02 2.03 29.43
N SER A 109 10.87 2.72 29.45
CA SER A 109 9.96 2.81 30.59
C SER A 109 8.53 3.08 30.12
N GLY A 110 7.53 2.56 30.83
CA GLY A 110 6.11 2.73 30.53
C GLY A 110 5.55 1.72 29.53
N SER A 111 4.39 2.04 28.96
CA SER A 111 3.74 1.30 27.88
C SER A 111 3.52 2.18 26.66
N GLU A 112 3.59 1.58 25.48
CA GLU A 112 3.38 2.22 24.20
C GLU A 112 2.37 1.41 23.39
N THR A 113 1.46 2.07 22.69
CA THR A 113 0.54 1.40 21.76
C THR A 113 1.24 1.25 20.42
N ILE A 114 1.35 0.02 19.93
CA ILE A 114 1.89 -0.30 18.61
C ILE A 114 0.84 -1.01 17.76
N GLU A 115 0.96 -0.96 16.44
CA GLU A 115 0.04 -1.63 15.52
C GLU A 115 0.69 -2.87 14.90
N CYS A 116 -0.05 -3.97 14.86
CA CYS A 116 0.40 -5.17 14.17
C CYS A 116 0.34 -4.97 12.65
N GLY A 117 1.46 -5.08 11.94
CA GLY A 117 1.49 -4.98 10.47
C GLY A 117 0.71 -6.07 9.73
N VAL A 118 0.34 -7.16 10.41
CA VAL A 118 -0.41 -8.29 9.81
C VAL A 118 -1.92 -8.09 9.95
N CYS A 119 -2.40 -7.87 11.19
CA CYS A 119 -3.83 -7.75 11.46
C CYS A 119 -4.31 -6.30 11.65
N GLN A 120 -3.42 -5.31 11.53
CA GLN A 120 -3.71 -3.88 11.72
C GLN A 120 -4.40 -3.57 13.06
N HIS A 121 -4.16 -4.40 14.08
CA HIS A 121 -4.73 -4.21 15.40
C HIS A 121 -3.73 -3.48 16.31
N PRO A 122 -4.14 -2.38 16.97
CA PRO A 122 -3.33 -1.72 17.98
C PRO A 122 -3.31 -2.54 19.28
N PHE A 123 -2.13 -2.69 19.88
CA PHE A 123 -1.96 -3.33 21.18
C PHE A 123 -0.86 -2.65 22.00
N LEU A 124 -0.97 -2.76 23.32
CA LEU A 124 0.01 -2.17 24.24
C LEU A 124 1.22 -3.10 24.39
N VAL A 125 2.42 -2.53 24.24
CA VAL A 125 3.69 -3.14 24.64
C VAL A 125 4.25 -2.40 25.85
N SER A 126 4.72 -3.16 26.82
CA SER A 126 5.31 -2.61 28.06
C SER A 126 6.82 -2.81 28.07
N ALA A 127 7.53 -1.90 28.75
CA ALA A 127 8.99 -1.95 28.90
C ALA A 127 9.50 -3.16 29.70
N HIS A 128 8.62 -3.90 30.40
CA HIS A 128 8.95 -5.03 31.27
C HIS A 128 8.64 -6.37 30.60
#